data_AF-A0A098B743-F1
#
_entry.id   AF-A0A098B743-F1
#
_cell.length_a   1.000
_cell.length_b   1.000
_cell.length_c   1.000
_cell.angle_alpha   90.00
_cell.angle_beta   90.00
_cell.angle_gamma   90.00
#
_symmetry.space_group_name_H-M   'P 1'
#
loop_
_entity.id
_entity.type
_entity.pdbx_description
1 polymer ?
#
loop_
_entity_poly.entity_id
_entity_poly.type
_entity_poly.pdbx_seq_one_letter_code
_entity_poly.pdbx_strand_id
1 'polypeptide(L)'
;MQEYVKSNMILPISLHDAGLSSIRVESDKIIFVMEDGIRTIDGNQVEQTGKAMVSFPKVDFDFCRIYCTGRDNYRKEWDIRDFTTKLQAGVFIIDIIDETYGYNQAKFVCNMTVNHEWFACDIEIYHFGLIKYNWEST
;
A
#
# COMPACT_ATOMS: atom_id res chain seq x y z
N MET A 1 -10.64 10.84 -37.66
CA MET A 1 -11.00 10.43 -36.30
C MET A 1 -9.72 9.96 -35.63
N GLN A 2 -9.35 10.52 -34.48
CA GLN A 2 -8.16 10.10 -33.74
C GLN A 2 -8.63 9.23 -32.57
N GLU A 3 -8.03 8.05 -32.44
CA GLU A 3 -8.29 7.08 -31.38
C GLU A 3 -6.99 6.84 -30.63
N TYR A 4 -7.08 6.73 -29.30
CA TYR A 4 -5.99 6.33 -28.44
C TYR A 4 -6.45 5.18 -27.56
N VAL A 5 -5.78 4.03 -27.67
CA VAL A 5 -6.00 2.87 -26.82
C VAL A 5 -4.93 2.87 -25.73
N LYS A 6 -5.34 3.11 -24.48
CA LYS A 6 -4.44 3.04 -23.33
C LYS A 6 -4.07 1.58 -23.06
N SER A 7 -2.78 1.27 -23.03
CA SER A 7 -2.32 -0.06 -22.64
C SER A 7 -2.61 -0.35 -21.16
N ASN A 8 -2.88 -1.63 -20.85
CA ASN A 8 -2.90 -2.09 -19.46
C ASN A 8 -1.49 -1.96 -18.87
N MET A 9 -1.41 -1.51 -17.63
CA MET A 9 -0.15 -1.52 -16.88
C MET A 9 -0.01 -2.94 -16.31
N ILE A 10 1.01 -3.66 -16.76
CA ILE A 10 1.36 -4.99 -16.22
C ILE A 10 2.66 -4.82 -15.46
N LEU A 11 2.59 -4.95 -14.13
CA LEU A 11 3.77 -4.92 -13.27
C LEU A 11 4.21 -6.37 -13.01
N PRO A 12 5.51 -6.68 -13.03
CA PRO A 12 6.03 -8.01 -12.68
C PRO A 12 6.02 -8.28 -11.16
N ILE A 13 5.25 -7.49 -10.41
CA ILE A 13 5.19 -7.45 -8.96
C ILE A 13 3.75 -7.14 -8.54
N SER A 14 3.33 -7.68 -7.41
CA SER A 14 2.03 -7.39 -6.81
C SER A 14 2.09 -7.36 -5.28
N LEU A 15 1.32 -6.43 -4.72
CA LEU A 15 1.12 -6.25 -3.29
C LEU A 15 -0.17 -6.93 -2.80
N HIS A 16 -0.93 -7.55 -3.69
CA HIS A 16 -2.14 -8.30 -3.37
C HIS A 16 -1.83 -9.38 -2.33
N ASP A 17 -2.67 -9.43 -1.29
CA ASP A 17 -2.54 -10.27 -0.09
C ASP A 17 -1.28 -9.99 0.76
N ALA A 18 -0.56 -8.88 0.55
CA ALA A 18 0.59 -8.54 1.37
C ALA A 18 0.14 -7.92 2.71
N GLY A 19 0.64 -8.48 3.81
CA GLY A 19 0.48 -7.92 5.15
C GLY A 19 1.42 -6.73 5.37
N LEU A 20 0.86 -5.56 5.66
CA LEU A 20 1.64 -4.35 5.92
C LEU A 20 2.13 -4.34 7.37
N SER A 21 3.37 -4.75 7.59
CA SER A 21 3.95 -4.88 8.93
C SER A 21 4.32 -3.53 9.55
N SER A 22 4.78 -2.57 8.75
CA SER A 22 4.96 -1.19 9.20
C SER A 22 4.95 -0.21 8.04
N ILE A 23 4.63 1.04 8.37
CA ILE A 23 4.85 2.20 7.51
C ILE A 23 5.99 3.01 8.15
N ARG A 24 6.88 3.58 7.34
CA ARG A 24 7.88 4.55 7.79
C ARG A 24 7.64 5.85 7.05
N VAL A 25 7.48 6.92 7.82
CA VAL A 25 7.28 8.26 7.28
C VAL A 25 8.53 9.08 7.58
N GLU A 26 9.21 9.53 6.53
CA GLU A 26 10.38 10.40 6.64
C GLU A 26 10.04 11.78 6.04
N SER A 27 11.03 12.68 5.92
CA SER A 27 10.81 14.07 5.51
C SER A 27 10.14 14.24 4.14
N ASP A 28 10.47 13.38 3.17
CA ASP A 28 10.02 13.49 1.78
C ASP A 28 9.60 12.14 1.18
N LYS A 29 9.43 11.11 2.00
CA LYS A 29 9.16 9.75 1.52
C LYS A 29 8.30 8.95 2.50
N ILE A 30 7.54 8.02 1.95
CA ILE A 30 6.84 6.96 2.68
C ILE A 30 7.46 5.62 2.27
N ILE A 31 7.65 4.71 3.23
CA ILE A 31 8.09 3.35 2.98
C ILE A 31 7.10 2.38 3.60
N PHE A 32 6.60 1.44 2.81
CA PHE A 32 5.89 0.26 3.28
C PHE A 32 6.88 -0.86 3.53
N VAL A 33 6.66 -1.61 4.61
CA VAL A 33 7.44 -2.79 4.97
C VAL A 33 6.48 -3.95 5.13
N MET A 34 6.76 -5.04 4.43
CA MET A 34 6.03 -6.30 4.52
C MET A 34 7.04 -7.40 4.87
N GLU A 35 7.02 -7.85 6.12
CA GLU A 35 7.96 -8.85 6.64
C GLU A 35 7.78 -10.20 5.94
N ASP A 36 6.56 -10.55 5.55
CA ASP A 36 6.25 -11.79 4.83
C ASP A 36 6.54 -11.71 3.33
N GLY A 37 6.89 -10.52 2.80
CA GLY A 37 7.22 -10.31 1.39
C GLY A 37 6.06 -9.93 0.49
N ILE A 38 6.29 -10.04 -0.82
CA ILE A 38 5.34 -9.71 -1.90
C ILE A 38 5.29 -10.82 -2.95
N ARG A 39 4.42 -10.65 -3.94
CA ARG A 39 4.36 -11.53 -5.11
C ARG A 39 5.18 -10.96 -6.25
N THR A 40 6.01 -11.79 -6.87
CA THR A 40 6.71 -11.50 -8.14
C THR A 40 6.22 -12.44 -9.23
N ILE A 41 6.26 -11.99 -10.47
CA ILE A 41 5.92 -12.80 -11.65
C ILE A 41 7.19 -13.02 -12.47
N ASP A 42 7.59 -14.29 -12.61
CA ASP A 42 8.61 -14.71 -13.57
C ASP A 42 7.97 -15.66 -14.60
N GLY A 43 7.83 -15.18 -15.84
CA GLY A 43 7.09 -15.88 -16.88
C GLY A 43 5.62 -16.15 -16.49
N ASN A 44 5.30 -17.42 -16.23
CA ASN A 44 3.96 -17.88 -15.81
C ASN A 44 3.90 -18.33 -14.35
N GLN A 45 4.96 -18.10 -13.56
CA GLN A 45 5.02 -18.49 -12.17
C GLN A 45 4.89 -17.27 -11.25
N VAL A 46 4.12 -17.46 -10.18
CA VAL A 46 3.99 -16.49 -9.10
C VAL A 46 4.83 -16.99 -7.93
N GLU A 47 5.77 -16.17 -7.48
CA GLU A 47 6.67 -16.48 -6.37
C GLU A 47 6.43 -15.54 -5.18
N GLN A 48 6.59 -16.05 -3.96
CA GLN A 48 6.66 -15.22 -2.76
C GLN A 48 8.11 -14.83 -2.52
N THR A 49 8.36 -13.54 -2.34
CA THR A 49 9.68 -13.04 -1.93
C THR A 49 9.90 -13.22 -0.43
N GLY A 50 11.14 -13.03 0.03
CA GLY A 50 11.39 -12.70 1.44
C GLY A 50 10.88 -11.28 1.77
N LYS A 51 11.30 -10.75 2.92
CA LYS A 51 10.93 -9.41 3.38
C LYS A 51 11.05 -8.37 2.26
N ALA A 52 10.02 -7.53 2.13
CA ALA A 52 9.93 -6.54 1.08
C ALA A 52 9.73 -5.12 1.63
N MET A 53 10.22 -4.14 0.88
CA MET A 53 10.06 -2.72 1.12
C MET A 53 9.65 -1.98 -0.15
N VAL A 54 8.59 -1.18 -0.07
CA VAL A 54 8.12 -0.31 -1.16
C VAL A 54 8.30 1.13 -0.74
N SER A 55 9.12 1.88 -1.47
CA SER A 55 9.42 3.28 -1.18
C SER A 55 8.75 4.20 -2.19
N PHE A 56 8.05 5.21 -1.67
CA PHE A 56 7.43 6.31 -2.42
C PHE A 56 8.23 7.59 -2.14
N PRO A 57 9.10 8.05 -3.06
CA PRO A 57 9.92 9.25 -2.85
C PRO A 57 9.20 10.53 -3.31
N LYS A 58 9.61 11.68 -2.78
CA LYS A 58 9.04 13.01 -3.06
C LYS A 58 7.52 13.01 -2.85
N VAL A 59 7.10 12.59 -1.66
CA VAL A 59 5.69 12.53 -1.25
C VAL A 59 5.17 13.93 -0.98
N ASP A 60 3.98 14.22 -1.49
CA ASP A 60 3.19 15.36 -1.06
C ASP A 60 2.20 14.89 0.02
N PHE A 61 2.50 15.21 1.27
CA PHE A 61 1.73 14.70 2.41
C PHE A 61 0.32 15.29 2.48
N ASP A 62 0.09 16.48 1.91
CA ASP A 62 -1.23 17.14 1.91
C ASP A 62 -2.23 16.40 1.01
N PHE A 63 -1.74 15.56 0.09
CA PHE A 63 -2.55 14.72 -0.80
C PHE A 63 -2.46 13.22 -0.45
N CYS A 64 -1.90 12.88 0.71
CA CYS A 64 -1.96 11.53 1.25
C CYS A 64 -3.15 11.39 2.19
N ARG A 65 -3.88 10.28 2.11
CA ARG A 65 -5.02 10.02 3.00
C ARG A 65 -5.15 8.54 3.31
N ILE A 66 -5.62 8.25 4.51
CA ILE A 66 -6.07 6.93 4.90
C ILE A 66 -7.52 7.03 5.33
N TYR A 67 -8.42 6.44 4.56
CA TYR A 67 -9.85 6.52 4.83
C TYR A 67 -10.42 5.15 5.08
N CYS A 68 -11.00 4.95 6.26
CA CYS A 68 -11.55 3.68 6.71
C CYS A 68 -13.06 3.77 6.92
N THR A 69 -13.77 2.71 6.54
CA THR A 69 -15.19 2.53 6.75
C THR A 69 -15.48 1.20 7.42
N GLY A 70 -16.56 1.11 8.19
CA GLY A 70 -16.92 -0.09 8.93
C GLY A 70 -18.42 -0.20 9.18
N ARG A 71 -18.80 -1.12 10.07
CA ARG A 71 -20.19 -1.30 10.52
C ARG A 71 -20.69 -0.05 11.23
N ASP A 72 -22.01 0.04 11.40
CA ASP A 72 -22.69 1.13 12.12
C ASP A 72 -22.37 2.53 11.60
N ASN A 73 -22.17 2.65 10.28
CA ASN A 73 -21.79 3.88 9.60
C ASN A 73 -20.45 4.47 10.07
N TYR A 74 -19.55 3.64 10.63
CA TYR A 74 -18.21 4.07 10.97
C TYR A 74 -17.49 4.60 9.72
N ARG A 75 -16.95 5.81 9.84
CA ARG A 75 -16.13 6.48 8.83
C ARG A 75 -15.04 7.25 9.54
N LYS A 76 -13.80 7.05 9.15
CA LYS A 76 -12.67 7.77 9.74
C LYS A 76 -11.57 8.00 8.72
N GLU A 77 -11.14 9.24 8.64
CA GLU A 77 -9.89 9.60 7.99
C GLU A 77 -8.78 9.65 9.05
N TRP A 78 -7.62 9.08 8.74
CA TRP A 78 -6.45 9.03 9.60
C TRP A 78 -5.31 9.83 8.98
N ASP A 79 -4.63 10.61 9.81
CA ASP A 79 -3.27 11.06 9.49
C ASP A 79 -2.34 9.85 9.42
N ILE A 80 -1.45 9.85 8.42
CA ILE A 80 -0.56 8.72 8.15
C ILE A 80 0.42 8.44 9.29
N ARG A 81 0.86 9.46 10.05
CA ARG A 81 1.82 9.31 11.15
C ARG A 81 1.13 8.70 12.37
N ASP A 82 -0.09 9.13 12.65
CA ASP A 82 -0.91 8.54 13.72
C ASP A 82 -1.25 7.08 13.39
N PHE A 83 -1.66 6.81 12.14
CA PHE A 83 -1.95 5.47 11.67
C PHE A 83 -0.73 4.55 11.78
N THR A 84 0.44 5.04 11.34
CA THR A 84 1.71 4.32 11.43
C THR A 84 2.02 3.92 12.87
N THR A 85 1.79 4.82 13.82
CA THR A 85 2.04 4.56 15.26
C THR A 85 1.16 3.43 15.77
N LYS A 86 -0.11 3.38 15.37
CA LYS A 86 -1.05 2.31 15.75
C LYS A 86 -0.72 0.97 15.11
N LEU A 87 -0.29 0.99 13.84
CA LEU A 87 0.18 -0.19 13.12
C LEU A 87 1.42 -0.79 13.81
N GLN A 88 2.44 0.03 14.09
CA GLN A 88 3.67 -0.42 14.75
C GLN A 88 3.44 -0.94 16.18
N ALA A 89 2.44 -0.41 16.88
CA ALA A 89 2.03 -0.90 18.20
C ALA A 89 1.24 -2.23 18.15
N GLY A 90 0.98 -2.78 16.96
CA GLY A 90 0.19 -4.00 16.77
C GLY A 90 -1.31 -3.81 17.05
N VAL A 91 -1.78 -2.57 17.14
CA VAL A 91 -3.20 -2.26 17.35
C VAL A 91 -3.99 -2.47 16.06
N PHE A 92 -3.38 -2.12 14.92
CA PHE A 92 -3.94 -2.34 13.61
C PHE A 92 -3.20 -3.47 12.91
N ILE A 93 -3.96 -4.36 12.29
CA ILE A 93 -3.45 -5.35 11.33
C ILE A 93 -4.00 -4.94 9.97
N ILE A 94 -3.12 -4.80 8.98
CA ILE A 94 -3.46 -4.28 7.66
C ILE A 94 -3.04 -5.28 6.59
N ASP A 95 -4.00 -5.73 5.81
CA ASP A 95 -3.78 -6.59 4.65
C ASP A 95 -4.16 -5.82 3.38
N ILE A 96 -3.24 -5.75 2.42
CA ILE A 96 -3.50 -5.14 1.12
C ILE A 96 -4.33 -6.13 0.29
N ILE A 97 -5.51 -5.70 -0.14
CA ILE A 97 -6.39 -6.46 -1.02
C ILE A 97 -6.03 -6.18 -2.47
N ASP A 98 -5.83 -4.91 -2.83
CA ASP A 98 -5.56 -4.56 -4.22
C ASP A 98 -4.77 -3.24 -4.30
N GLU A 99 -4.07 -3.05 -5.41
CA GLU A 99 -3.28 -1.86 -5.69
C GLU A 99 -3.66 -1.24 -7.03
N THR A 100 -3.77 0.08 -7.06
CA THR A 100 -4.03 0.84 -8.28
C THR A 100 -3.01 1.95 -8.41
N TYR A 101 -2.36 2.01 -9.58
CA TYR A 101 -1.37 3.04 -9.90
C TYR A 101 -1.94 3.99 -10.97
N GLY A 102 -2.10 5.24 -10.57
CA GLY A 102 -2.40 6.37 -11.44
C GLY A 102 -1.16 7.22 -11.69
N TYR A 103 -1.36 8.42 -12.24
CA TYR A 103 -0.29 9.35 -12.65
C TYR A 103 0.82 9.54 -11.59
N ASN A 104 0.49 10.17 -10.47
CA ASN A 104 1.38 10.39 -9.30
C ASN A 104 0.73 9.81 -8.04
N GLN A 105 -0.22 8.90 -8.20
CA GLN A 105 -1.02 8.36 -7.10
C GLN A 105 -0.90 6.84 -7.08
N ALA A 106 -0.51 6.31 -5.93
CA ALA A 106 -0.64 4.90 -5.60
C ALA A 106 -1.79 4.77 -4.58
N LYS A 107 -2.77 3.92 -4.90
CA LYS A 107 -3.90 3.63 -4.03
C LYS A 107 -3.88 2.15 -3.67
N PHE A 108 -4.07 1.86 -2.39
CA PHE A 108 -4.13 0.53 -1.84
C PHE A 108 -5.48 0.35 -1.17
N VAL A 109 -6.25 -0.62 -1.64
CA VAL A 109 -7.46 -1.08 -0.96
C VAL A 109 -7.01 -2.11 0.06
N CYS A 110 -7.38 -1.91 1.31
CA CYS A 110 -6.91 -2.71 2.43
C CYS A 110 -8.07 -3.17 3.31
N ASN A 111 -7.89 -4.32 3.95
CA ASN A 111 -8.64 -4.67 5.16
C ASN A 111 -7.83 -4.25 6.38
N MET A 112 -8.50 -3.58 7.32
CA MET A 112 -7.95 -3.30 8.63
C MET A 112 -8.70 -4.11 9.68
N THR A 113 -7.96 -4.85 10.51
CA THR A 113 -8.50 -5.55 11.67
C THR A 113 -8.09 -4.84 12.96
N VAL A 114 -9.06 -4.53 13.81
CA VAL A 114 -8.86 -3.96 15.16
C VAL A 114 -9.77 -4.67 16.13
N ASN A 115 -9.23 -5.28 17.19
CA ASN A 115 -10.02 -6.01 18.21
C ASN A 115 -11.02 -7.03 17.61
N HIS A 116 -10.61 -7.77 16.57
CA HIS A 116 -11.43 -8.71 15.80
C HIS A 116 -12.56 -8.10 14.96
N GLU A 117 -12.65 -6.78 14.87
CA GLU A 117 -13.54 -6.08 13.94
C GLU A 117 -12.82 -5.69 12.65
N TRP A 118 -13.56 -5.73 11.55
CA TRP A 118 -13.05 -5.53 10.20
C TRP A 118 -13.52 -4.18 9.64
N PHE A 119 -12.60 -3.45 9.03
CA PHE A 119 -12.82 -2.17 8.40
C PHE A 119 -12.24 -2.20 6.99
N ALA A 120 -12.97 -1.67 6.01
CA ALA A 120 -12.44 -1.45 4.68
C ALA A 120 -11.72 -0.10 4.67
N CYS A 121 -10.45 -0.10 4.30
CA CYS A 121 -9.62 1.10 4.28
C CYS A 121 -9.00 1.33 2.91
N ASP A 122 -8.88 2.58 2.52
CA ASP A 122 -8.10 3.01 1.37
C ASP A 122 -6.88 3.78 1.86
N ILE A 123 -5.68 3.39 1.45
CA ILE A 123 -4.45 4.18 1.63
C ILE A 123 -4.10 4.80 0.29
N GLU A 124 -4.05 6.12 0.23
CA GLU A 124 -3.70 6.87 -0.97
C GLU A 124 -2.42 7.67 -0.72
N ILE A 125 -1.43 7.46 -1.58
CA ILE A 125 -0.13 8.12 -1.54
C ILE A 125 0.06 8.93 -2.81
N TYR A 126 0.30 10.23 -2.67
CA TYR A 126 0.67 11.10 -3.77
C TYR A 126 2.19 11.34 -3.77
N HIS A 127 2.87 11.02 -4.86
CA HIS A 127 4.33 11.07 -4.94
C HIS A 127 4.82 11.51 -6.33
N PHE A 128 5.91 12.28 -6.36
CA PHE A 128 6.55 12.71 -7.62
C PHE A 128 7.77 11.86 -8.01
N GLY A 129 8.28 11.02 -7.09
CA GLY A 129 9.41 10.13 -7.33
C GLY A 129 8.97 8.79 -7.93
N LEU A 130 9.91 8.07 -8.55
CA LEU A 130 9.68 6.69 -8.99
C LEU A 130 9.55 5.77 -7.77
N ILE A 131 8.50 4.94 -7.75
CA ILE A 131 8.30 3.92 -6.72
C ILE A 131 9.43 2.90 -6.82
N LYS A 132 10.01 2.52 -5.66
CA LYS A 132 11.08 1.52 -5.59
C LYS A 132 10.64 0.32 -4.78
N TYR A 133 10.81 -0.86 -5.36
CA TYR A 133 10.56 -2.14 -4.70
C TYR A 133 11.90 -2.81 -4.43
N ASN A 134 12.14 -3.22 -3.19
CA ASN A 134 13.32 -3.98 -2.79
C ASN A 134 12.84 -5.15 -1.95
N TRP A 135 13.34 -6.35 -2.22
CA TRP A 135 12.97 -7.54 -1.47
C TRP A 135 14.17 -8.46 -1.29
N GLU A 136 14.11 -9.29 -0.26
CA GLU A 136 15.05 -10.37 -0.02
C GLU A 136 14.69 -11.59 -0.88
N SER A 137 15.71 -12.33 -1.32
CA SER A 137 15.50 -13.65 -1.91
C SER A 137 14.95 -14.62 -0.83
N THR A 138 14.09 -15.52 -1.27
CA THR A 138 13.44 -16.53 -0.42
C THR A 138 14.41 -17.64 0.00
#